data_AF-A0A1I5LN27-F1
#
_entry.id   AF-A0A1I5LN27-F1
#
_cell.length_a   1.000
_cell.length_b   1.000
_cell.length_c   1.000
_cell.angle_alpha   90.00
_cell.angle_beta   90.00
_cell.angle_gamma   90.00
#
_symmetry.space_group_name_H-M   'P 1'
#
loop_
_entity.id
_entity.type
_entity.pdbx_description
1 polymer ?
#
loop_
_entity_poly.entity_id
_entity_poly.type
_entity_poly.pdbx_seq_one_letter_code
_entity_poly.pdbx_strand_id
1 'polypeptide(L)'
;WTGYPSAFFSEHIPTVVVGAEQAKLFDTEPMNIKYMDHAVIAKTTEGAMEFAYKMTGTDKVIIFDGAMGGLNCSESMAELLIDRAPAVGERVEKELLPKWFRQRGVDISVLEKLKG
;
A
#
# COMPACT_ATOMS: atom_id res chain seq x y z
N TRP A 1 -10.39 -14.93 -0.39
CA TRP A 1 -9.72 -13.73 0.13
C TRP A 1 -10.60 -13.19 1.25
N THR A 2 -10.22 -13.39 2.51
CA THR A 2 -10.89 -12.80 3.68
C THR A 2 -10.38 -11.37 3.80
N GLY A 3 -11.22 -10.40 3.41
CA GLY A 3 -10.79 -9.03 3.13
C GLY A 3 -10.00 -8.39 4.27
N TYR A 4 -8.96 -7.65 3.86
CA TYR A 4 -8.11 -6.87 4.75
C TYR A 4 -8.90 -5.64 5.24
N PRO A 5 -8.90 -5.30 6.54
CA PRO A 5 -9.58 -4.11 7.04
C PRO A 5 -8.93 -2.86 6.45
N SER A 6 -9.53 -2.28 5.40
CA SER A 6 -8.85 -1.23 4.63
C SER A 6 -8.78 0.09 5.38
N ALA A 7 -9.62 0.31 6.41
CA ALA A 7 -9.65 1.55 7.19
C ALA A 7 -8.30 1.88 7.85
N PHE A 8 -7.47 0.86 8.12
CA PHE A 8 -6.10 1.06 8.57
C PHE A 8 -5.31 1.99 7.63
N PHE A 9 -5.52 1.89 6.32
CA PHE A 9 -4.81 2.72 5.35
C PHE A 9 -5.21 4.18 5.47
N SER A 10 -6.51 4.50 5.46
CA SER A 10 -6.95 5.90 5.56
C SER A 10 -6.64 6.52 6.91
N GLU A 11 -6.58 5.73 7.98
CA GLU A 11 -6.20 6.20 9.32
C GLU A 11 -4.73 6.64 9.42
N HIS A 12 -3.82 6.02 8.65
CA HIS A 12 -2.37 6.24 8.76
C HIS A 12 -1.73 6.88 7.53
N ILE A 13 -2.42 6.88 6.39
CA ILE A 13 -1.94 7.39 5.10
C ILE A 13 -2.96 8.41 4.61
N PRO A 14 -2.56 9.67 4.33
CA PRO A 14 -3.43 10.65 3.71
C PRO A 14 -4.07 10.09 2.43
N THR A 15 -5.38 9.91 2.45
CA THR A 15 -6.11 9.18 1.42
C THR A 15 -7.16 10.07 0.76
N VAL A 16 -7.17 10.07 -0.58
CA VAL A 16 -8.17 10.77 -1.40
C VAL A 16 -8.96 9.73 -2.18
N VAL A 17 -10.28 9.70 -1.99
CA VAL A 17 -11.18 8.83 -2.74
C VAL A 17 -11.80 9.61 -3.89
N VAL A 18 -11.68 9.08 -5.10
CA VAL A 18 -12.20 9.72 -6.31
C VAL A 18 -13.63 9.26 -6.58
N GLY A 19 -14.56 10.23 -6.62
CA GLY A 19 -15.96 10.00 -6.95
C GLY A 19 -16.85 9.72 -5.74
N ALA A 20 -18.04 10.32 -5.73
CA ALA A 20 -19.00 10.15 -4.65
C ALA A 20 -19.54 8.72 -4.53
N GLU A 21 -19.72 8.02 -5.65
CA GLU A 21 -20.20 6.63 -5.65
C GLU A 21 -19.17 5.68 -5.01
N GLN A 22 -17.89 5.87 -5.30
CA GLN A 22 -16.82 5.08 -4.68
C GLN A 22 -16.74 5.35 -3.17
N ALA A 23 -16.84 6.62 -2.76
CA ALA A 23 -16.87 6.98 -1.35
C ALA A 23 -18.06 6.35 -0.61
N LYS A 24 -19.25 6.37 -1.24
CA LYS A 24 -20.46 5.72 -0.71
C LYS A 24 -20.29 4.20 -0.60
N LEU A 25 -19.66 3.57 -1.58
CA LEU A 25 -19.32 2.15 -1.50
C LEU A 25 -18.41 1.87 -0.30
N PHE A 26 -17.34 2.66 -0.11
CA PHE A 26 -16.46 2.52 1.04
C PHE A 26 -17.18 2.73 2.38
N ASP A 27 -18.11 3.68 2.45
CA ASP A 27 -18.87 3.98 3.68
C ASP A 27 -19.89 2.90 4.04
N THR A 28 -20.41 2.18 3.04
CA THR A 28 -21.43 1.13 3.22
C THR A 28 -20.85 -0.28 3.30
N GLU A 29 -19.59 -0.47 2.92
CA GLU A 29 -18.91 -1.77 2.91
C GLU A 29 -18.46 -2.17 4.33
N PRO A 30 -18.97 -3.28 4.90
CA PRO A 30 -18.59 -3.74 6.25
C PRO A 30 -17.09 -3.95 6.47
N MET A 31 -16.31 -4.22 5.42
CA MET A 31 -14.86 -4.35 5.53
C MET A 31 -14.11 -3.00 5.59
N ASN A 32 -14.80 -1.90 5.32
CA ASN A 32 -14.27 -0.55 5.25
C ASN A 32 -14.94 0.39 6.27
N ILE A 33 -15.47 -0.16 7.36
CA ILE A 33 -16.04 0.61 8.47
C ILE A 33 -15.05 1.70 8.89
N LYS A 34 -15.51 2.97 8.89
CA LYS A 34 -14.73 4.19 9.18
C LYS A 34 -13.68 4.58 8.14
N TYR A 35 -13.60 3.93 6.98
CA TYR A 35 -12.62 4.29 5.97
C TYR A 35 -12.74 5.76 5.56
N MET A 36 -13.98 6.21 5.33
CA MET A 36 -14.28 7.58 4.94
C MET A 36 -14.19 8.59 6.09
N ASP A 37 -14.14 8.17 7.36
CA ASP A 37 -13.91 9.08 8.50
C ASP A 37 -12.50 9.69 8.47
N HIS A 38 -11.56 9.03 7.77
CA HIS A 38 -10.16 9.41 7.67
C HIS A 38 -9.72 9.75 6.23
N ALA A 39 -10.66 9.81 5.27
CA ALA A 39 -10.37 10.11 3.88
C ALA A 39 -11.16 11.32 3.38
N VAL A 40 -10.67 11.97 2.34
CA VAL A 40 -11.38 13.07 1.67
C VAL A 40 -11.83 12.66 0.27
N ILE A 41 -12.90 13.29 -0.22
CA ILE A 41 -13.47 12.98 -1.54
C ILE A 41 -13.01 14.04 -2.55
N ALA A 42 -12.55 13.58 -3.72
CA ALA A 42 -12.32 14.40 -4.90
C ALA A 42 -13.29 14.03 -6.02
N LYS A 43 -13.71 15.00 -6.84
CA LYS A 43 -14.65 14.74 -7.94
C LYS A 43 -14.01 14.02 -9.12
N THR A 44 -12.75 14.34 -9.42
CA THR A 44 -12.00 13.79 -10.56
C THR A 44 -10.63 13.35 -10.11
N THR A 45 -10.02 12.47 -10.89
CA THR A 45 -8.67 11.97 -10.64
C THR A 45 -7.65 13.11 -10.67
N GLU A 46 -7.76 14.03 -11.64
CA GLU A 46 -6.85 15.18 -11.76
C GLU A 46 -6.93 16.07 -10.51
N GLY A 47 -8.14 16.35 -10.03
CA GLY A 47 -8.34 17.13 -8.80
C GLY A 47 -7.80 16.42 -7.55
N ALA A 48 -7.90 15.09 -7.50
CA ALA A 48 -7.32 14.30 -6.41
C ALA A 48 -5.79 14.38 -6.41
N MET A 49 -5.15 14.24 -7.57
CA MET A 49 -3.70 14.34 -7.72
C MET A 49 -3.21 15.73 -7.34
N GLU A 50 -3.82 16.79 -7.88
CA GLU A 50 -3.45 18.18 -7.56
C GLU A 50 -3.60 18.47 -6.05
N PHE A 51 -4.69 18.00 -5.44
CA PHE A 51 -4.89 18.13 -4.00
C PHE A 51 -3.81 17.40 -3.20
N ALA A 52 -3.53 16.13 -3.54
CA ALA A 52 -2.52 15.33 -2.84
C ALA A 52 -1.14 16.00 -2.91
N TYR A 53 -0.74 16.49 -4.08
CA TYR A 53 0.54 17.17 -4.26
C TYR A 53 0.65 18.43 -3.41
N LYS A 54 -0.39 19.28 -3.41
CA LYS A 54 -0.40 20.53 -2.64
C LYS A 54 -0.36 20.29 -1.13
N MET A 55 -1.10 19.29 -0.64
CA MET A 55 -1.22 19.03 0.80
C MET A 55 -0.01 18.32 1.38
N THR A 56 0.66 17.46 0.59
CA THR A 56 1.78 16.65 1.07
C THR A 56 3.15 17.25 0.73
N GLY A 57 3.23 18.17 -0.24
CA GLY A 57 4.48 18.74 -0.72
C GLY A 57 5.35 17.75 -1.52
N THR A 58 4.78 16.61 -1.93
CA THR A 58 5.45 15.58 -2.73
C THR A 58 4.55 15.15 -3.89
N ASP A 59 5.18 14.76 -4.99
CA ASP A 59 4.53 14.21 -6.17
C ASP A 59 4.44 12.67 -6.15
N LYS A 60 4.89 12.03 -5.06
CA LYS A 60 4.93 10.57 -4.92
C LYS A 60 3.60 10.02 -4.43
N VAL A 61 2.83 9.44 -5.33
CA VAL A 61 1.47 8.95 -5.07
C VAL A 61 1.32 7.50 -5.50
N ILE A 62 0.56 6.73 -4.72
CA ILE A 62 0.13 5.37 -5.02
C ILE A 62 -1.37 5.38 -5.30
N ILE A 63 -1.81 4.65 -6.31
CA ILE A 63 -3.20 4.60 -6.77
C ILE A 63 -3.74 3.17 -6.63
N PHE A 64 -4.87 3.05 -5.96
CA PHE A 64 -5.61 1.79 -5.81
C PHE A 64 -6.86 1.83 -6.71
N ASP A 65 -6.74 1.35 -7.94
CA ASP A 65 -7.81 1.37 -8.96
C ASP A 65 -8.26 -0.03 -9.39
N GLY A 66 -7.77 -1.08 -8.70
CA GLY A 66 -8.08 -2.47 -9.04
C GLY A 66 -7.20 -3.07 -10.14
N ALA A 67 -6.10 -2.40 -10.54
CA ALA A 67 -5.11 -3.00 -11.43
C ALA A 67 -4.57 -4.33 -10.85
N MET A 68 -4.80 -5.42 -11.57
CA MET A 68 -4.38 -6.75 -11.15
C MET A 68 -2.92 -7.01 -11.54
N GLY A 69 -2.11 -7.46 -10.58
CA GLY A 69 -0.71 -7.83 -10.83
C GLY A 69 0.26 -6.65 -10.97
N GLY A 70 -0.20 -5.42 -10.72
CA GLY A 70 0.61 -4.22 -10.76
C GLY A 70 0.08 -3.15 -9.80
N LEU A 71 0.79 -2.02 -9.75
CA LEU A 71 0.41 -0.86 -8.97
C LEU A 71 0.53 0.38 -9.85
N ASN A 72 -0.56 1.13 -9.99
CA ASN A 72 -0.47 2.45 -10.59
C ASN A 72 0.09 3.44 -9.56
N CYS A 73 1.05 4.25 -9.97
CA CYS A 73 1.69 5.26 -9.14
C CYS A 73 2.24 6.39 -10.02
N SER A 74 2.61 7.51 -9.42
CA SER A 74 3.31 8.56 -10.14
C SER A 74 4.71 8.11 -10.56
N GLU A 75 5.25 8.69 -11.63
CA GLU A 75 6.56 8.34 -12.19
C GLU A 75 7.67 8.43 -11.13
N SER A 76 7.71 9.53 -10.36
CA SER A 76 8.71 9.73 -9.32
C SER A 76 8.53 8.84 -8.08
N MET A 77 7.36 8.22 -7.91
CA MET A 77 7.15 7.14 -6.93
C MET A 77 7.67 5.82 -7.49
N ALA A 78 7.41 5.52 -8.76
CA ALA A 78 7.92 4.32 -9.42
C ALA A 78 9.46 4.27 -9.38
N GLU A 79 10.13 5.37 -9.72
CA GLU A 79 11.58 5.51 -9.63
C GLU A 79 12.11 5.23 -8.22
N LEU A 80 11.47 5.82 -7.20
CA LEU A 80 11.84 5.59 -5.80
C LEU A 80 11.69 4.12 -5.41
N LEU A 81 10.58 3.48 -5.79
CA LEU A 81 10.34 2.08 -5.46
C LEU A 81 11.35 1.15 -6.14
N ILE A 82 11.69 1.42 -7.40
CA ILE A 82 12.70 0.67 -8.16
C ILE A 82 14.08 0.81 -7.52
N ASP A 83 14.49 2.04 -7.17
CA ASP A 83 15.77 2.30 -6.50
C ASP A 83 15.88 1.60 -5.13
N ARG A 84 14.78 1.59 -4.36
CA ARG A 84 14.79 1.03 -3.00
C ARG A 84 14.61 -0.48 -2.94
N ALA A 85 13.98 -1.09 -3.95
CA ALA A 85 13.66 -2.53 -3.93
C ALA A 85 14.87 -3.44 -3.63
N PRO A 86 16.07 -3.26 -4.25
CA PRO A 86 17.22 -4.11 -3.96
C PRO A 86 17.68 -4.04 -2.51
N ALA A 87 17.77 -2.85 -1.93
CA ALA A 87 18.21 -2.64 -0.56
C ALA A 87 17.24 -3.23 0.46
N VAL A 88 15.92 -3.12 0.20
CA VAL A 88 14.89 -3.76 1.03
C VAL A 88 14.99 -5.27 0.93
N GLY A 89 15.15 -5.83 -0.28
CA GLY A 89 15.32 -7.26 -0.50
C GLY A 89 16.52 -7.82 0.25
N GLU A 90 17.67 -7.15 0.16
CA GLU A 90 18.88 -7.54 0.88
C GLU A 90 18.67 -7.58 2.40
N ARG A 91 18.02 -6.55 2.96
CA ARG A 91 17.73 -6.49 4.40
C ARG A 91 16.76 -7.60 4.83
N VAL A 92 15.77 -7.91 4.01
CA VAL A 92 14.85 -9.02 4.28
C VAL A 92 15.62 -10.33 4.35
N GLU A 93 16.39 -10.65 3.32
CA GLU A 93 17.13 -11.91 3.21
C GLU A 93 18.18 -12.07 4.32
N LYS A 94 18.99 -11.03 4.55
CA LYS A 94 20.14 -11.11 5.46
C LYS A 94 19.77 -10.92 6.93
N GLU A 95 18.70 -10.19 7.23
CA GLU A 95 18.38 -9.81 8.61
C GLU A 95 16.99 -10.23 9.07
N LEU A 96 15.94 -9.86 8.33
CA LEU A 96 14.56 -9.96 8.83
C LEU A 96 14.02 -11.38 8.73
N LEU A 97 14.28 -12.07 7.62
CA LEU A 97 13.87 -13.45 7.40
C LEU A 97 14.52 -14.38 8.45
N PRO A 98 15.85 -14.35 8.71
CA PRO A 98 16.45 -15.12 9.80
C PRO A 98 15.83 -14.84 11.17
N LYS A 99 15.49 -13.58 11.49
CA LYS A 99 14.82 -13.23 12.74
C LYS A 99 13.43 -13.85 12.83
N TRP A 100 12.65 -13.77 11.75
CA TRP A 100 11.29 -14.31 11.65
C TRP A 100 11.26 -15.84 11.80
N PHE A 101 12.24 -16.54 11.22
CA PHE A 101 12.44 -17.99 11.35
C PHE A 101 12.74 -18.39 12.81
N ARG A 102 13.69 -17.70 13.46
CA ARG A 102 14.01 -17.95 14.88
C ARG A 102 12.82 -17.74 15.82
N GLN A 103 12.00 -16.72 15.58
CA GLN A 103 10.78 -16.46 16.36
C GLN A 103 9.78 -17.62 16.30
N ARG A 104 9.82 -18.43 15.23
CA ARG A 104 8.94 -19.59 15.02
C ARG A 104 9.60 -20.92 15.36
N GLY A 105 10.83 -20.90 15.88
CA GLY A 105 11.61 -22.11 16.15
C GLY A 105 11.98 -22.89 14.89
N VAL A 106 12.01 -22.24 13.72
CA VAL A 106 12.36 -22.89 12.45
C VAL A 106 13.80 -22.55 12.10
N ASP A 107 14.60 -23.56 11.79
CA ASP A 107 15.98 -23.38 11.34
C ASP A 107 16.02 -22.89 9.88
N ILE A 108 16.77 -21.83 9.61
CA ILE A 108 16.86 -21.23 8.28
C ILE A 108 17.48 -22.15 7.22
N SER A 109 18.25 -23.17 7.63
CA SER A 109 18.78 -24.20 6.73
C SER A 109 17.69 -24.98 5.98
N VAL A 110 16.43 -24.91 6.43
CA VAL A 110 15.29 -25.45 5.67
C VAL A 110 15.17 -24.80 4.29
N LEU A 111 15.55 -23.54 4.13
CA LEU A 111 15.51 -22.84 2.84
C LEU A 111 16.48 -23.47 1.83
N GLU A 112 17.64 -23.94 2.28
CA GLU A 112 18.60 -24.64 1.39
C GLU A 112 18.02 -25.97 0.86
N LYS A 113 17.14 -26.62 1.63
CA LYS A 113 16.44 -27.84 1.18
C LYS A 113 15.33 -27.56 0.18
N LEU A 114 14.82 -26.33 0.11
CA LEU A 114 13.73 -25.90 -0.79
C LEU A 114 14.25 -25.31 -2.11
N LYS A 115 15.55 -25.06 -2.23
CA LYS A 115 16.21 -24.62 -3.47
C LYS A 115 16.48 -25.78 -4.45
N GLY A 116 16.04 -27.00 -4.10
CA GLY A 116 16.13 -28.21 -4.92
C GLY A 116 15.00 -28.34 -5.94
#